data_AF-A0A379W1Q4-F1
#
_entry.id   AF-A0A379W1Q4-F1
#
_cell.length_a   1.000
_cell.length_b   1.000
_cell.length_c   1.000
_cell.angle_alpha   90.00
_cell.angle_beta   90.00
_cell.angle_gamma   90.00
#
_symmetry.space_group_name_H-M   'P 1'
#
loop_
_entity.id
_entity.type
_entity.pdbx_description
1 polymer ?
#
loop_
_entity_poly.entity_id
_entity_poly.type
_entity_poly.pdbx_seq_one_letter_code
_entity_poly.pdbx_strand_id
1 'polypeptide(L)'
;MGWFGVGVAMFAIPVSKATGIDANILIAVSGLLMTLTIFFGISALTILSIVAVPAIVILGSYSVWLAVSGVGGLEHLKTIVPQTPLDFPARWRWWWARLSAPVH
;
A
#
# COMPACT_ATOMS: atom_id res chain seq x y z
N MET A 1 7.53 12.93 5.87
CA MET A 1 8.63 12.51 4.98
C MET A 1 8.92 11.01 4.98
N GLY A 2 8.56 10.21 6.00
CA GLY A 2 8.81 8.76 6.00
C GLY A 2 7.94 7.89 5.06
N TRP A 3 6.81 8.40 4.57
CA TRP A 3 5.88 7.63 3.72
C TRP A 3 6.34 7.50 2.26
N PHE A 4 7.29 8.34 1.82
CA PHE A 4 7.84 8.32 0.46
C PHE A 4 8.52 6.98 0.15
N GLY A 5 9.39 6.51 1.05
CA GLY A 5 10.09 5.24 0.89
C GLY A 5 9.15 4.03 0.87
N VAL A 6 8.03 4.10 1.61
CA VAL A 6 7.02 3.03 1.63
C VAL A 6 6.35 2.91 0.25
N GLY A 7 5.94 4.03 -0.36
CA GLY A 7 5.34 4.03 -1.70
C GLY A 7 6.28 3.49 -2.78
N VAL A 8 7.55 3.92 -2.76
CA VAL A 8 8.57 3.43 -3.71
C VAL A 8 8.82 1.93 -3.54
N ALA A 9 8.91 1.43 -2.30
CA ALA A 9 9.09 0.00 -2.04
C ALA A 9 7.86 -0.83 -2.46
N MET A 10 6.64 -0.31 -2.23
CA MET A 10 5.40 -0.98 -2.64
C MET A 10 5.23 -1.07 -4.16
N PHE A 11 5.87 -0.19 -4.93
CA PHE A 11 5.92 -0.31 -6.38
C PHE A 11 7.06 -1.22 -6.84
N ALA A 12 8.25 -1.10 -6.24
CA ALA A 12 9.43 -1.83 -6.69
C ALA A 12 9.32 -3.35 -6.50
N ILE A 13 8.77 -3.82 -5.38
CA ILE A 13 8.73 -5.26 -5.09
C ILE A 13 7.80 -6.02 -6.07
N PRO A 14 6.54 -5.61 -6.31
CA PRO A 14 5.68 -6.29 -7.27
C PRO A 14 6.20 -6.21 -8.70
N VAL A 15 6.75 -5.05 -9.10
CA VAL A 15 7.26 -4.86 -10.46
C VAL A 15 8.53 -5.67 -10.67
N SER A 16 9.45 -5.71 -9.69
CA SER A 16 10.63 -6.58 -9.72
C SER A 16 10.24 -8.05 -9.90
N LYS A 17 9.18 -8.52 -9.22
CA LYS A 17 8.66 -9.88 -9.41
C LYS A 17 8.02 -10.11 -10.78
N ALA A 18 7.43 -9.09 -11.40
CA ALA A 18 6.80 -9.19 -12.71
C ALA A 18 7.80 -9.09 -13.88
N THR A 19 8.87 -8.30 -13.75
CA THR A 19 9.83 -8.02 -14.83
C THR A 19 11.19 -8.70 -14.63
N GLY A 20 11.49 -9.22 -13.43
CA GLY A 20 12.79 -9.82 -13.10
C GLY A 20 13.93 -8.81 -12.89
N ILE A 21 13.64 -7.51 -12.91
CA ILE A 21 14.63 -6.45 -12.69
C ILE A 21 14.90 -6.31 -11.18
N ASP A 22 16.15 -6.02 -10.80
CA ASP A 22 16.55 -5.81 -9.40
C ASP A 22 15.74 -4.67 -8.74
N ALA A 23 15.20 -4.95 -7.55
CA ALA A 23 14.37 -4.01 -6.81
C ALA A 23 15.13 -2.72 -6.44
N ASN A 24 16.44 -2.78 -6.17
CA ASN A 24 17.25 -1.60 -5.82
C ASN A 24 17.32 -0.61 -6.98
N ILE A 25 17.43 -1.11 -8.22
CA ILE A 25 17.42 -0.27 -9.44
C ILE A 25 16.04 0.39 -9.59
N LEU A 26 14.96 -0.35 -9.38
CA LEU A 26 13.60 0.20 -9.45
C LEU A 26 13.34 1.26 -8.38
N ILE A 27 13.81 1.05 -7.16
CA ILE A 27 13.70 2.02 -6.06
C ILE A 27 14.46 3.31 -6.42
N ALA A 28 15.70 3.18 -6.93
CA ALA A 28 16.51 4.33 -7.31
C ALA A 28 15.87 5.15 -8.45
N VAL A 29 15.40 4.47 -9.50
CA VAL A 29 14.74 5.12 -10.64
C VAL A 29 13.40 5.74 -10.23
N SER A 30 12.58 5.03 -9.47
CA SER A 30 11.28 5.52 -8.98
C SER A 30 11.42 6.76 -8.09
N GLY A 31 12.39 6.76 -7.16
CA GLY A 31 12.66 7.91 -6.29
C GLY A 31 13.14 9.14 -7.08
N LEU A 32 13.98 8.92 -8.10
CA LEU A 32 14.43 9.98 -8.99
C LEU A 32 13.26 10.55 -9.81
N LEU A 33 12.43 9.68 -10.39
CA LEU A 33 11.26 10.08 -11.17
C LEU A 33 10.24 10.88 -10.35
N MET A 34 10.06 10.52 -9.07
CA MET A 34 9.15 11.21 -8.16
C MET A 34 9.67 12.60 -7.77
N THR A 35 11.00 12.78 -7.69
CA THR A 35 11.61 14.09 -7.50
C THR A 35 11.47 14.94 -8.76
N LEU A 36 11.60 14.35 -9.95
CA LEU A 36 11.43 15.04 -11.23
C LEU A 36 9.98 15.52 -11.46
N THR A 37 8.98 14.81 -10.97
CA THR A 37 7.57 15.17 -11.18
C THR A 37 7.18 16.45 -10.44
N ILE A 38 7.94 16.86 -9.40
CA ILE A 38 7.68 18.11 -8.69
C ILE A 38 7.90 19.35 -9.57
N PHE A 39 8.78 19.25 -10.58
CA PHE A 39 9.06 20.34 -11.53
C PHE A 39 7.90 20.60 -12.49
N PHE A 40 6.99 19.64 -12.69
CA PHE A 40 5.82 19.78 -13.57
C PHE A 40 4.59 20.41 -12.87
N GLY A 41 4.66 20.68 -11.56
CA GLY A 41 3.66 21.45 -10.80
C GLY A 41 2.29 20.77 -10.59
N ILE A 42 1.33 21.52 -10.03
CA ILE A 42 -0.04 21.05 -9.67
C ILE A 42 -0.84 20.61 -10.91
N SER A 43 -0.65 21.26 -12.06
CA SER A 43 -1.40 20.94 -13.29
C SER A 43 -1.16 19.50 -13.78
N ALA A 44 0.08 19.00 -13.65
CA ALA A 44 0.40 17.62 -13.99
C ALA A 44 -0.24 16.62 -13.03
N LEU A 45 -0.30 16.95 -11.73
CA LEU A 45 -0.92 16.10 -10.71
C LEU A 45 -2.43 15.94 -10.93
N THR A 46 -3.11 16.99 -11.38
CA THR A 46 -4.56 16.93 -11.67
C THR A 46 -4.86 15.97 -12.82
N ILE A 47 -4.14 16.10 -13.93
CA ILE A 47 -4.32 15.21 -15.10
C ILE A 47 -3.96 13.78 -14.74
N LEU A 48 -2.85 13.59 -14.01
CA LEU A 48 -2.44 12.29 -13.52
C LEU A 48 -3.53 11.65 -12.64
N SER A 49 -4.12 12.41 -11.71
CA SER A 49 -5.16 11.90 -10.80
C SER A 49 -6.45 11.49 -11.54
N ILE A 50 -6.88 12.29 -12.53
CA ILE A 50 -8.07 11.99 -13.35
C ILE A 50 -7.95 10.64 -14.05
N VAL A 51 -6.75 10.24 -14.46
CA VAL A 51 -6.51 8.93 -15.11
C VAL A 51 -6.15 7.85 -14.10
N ALA A 52 -5.34 8.18 -13.09
CA ALA A 52 -4.85 7.24 -12.11
C ALA A 52 -5.97 6.71 -11.21
N VAL A 53 -6.88 7.56 -10.73
CA VAL A 53 -7.96 7.12 -9.82
C VAL A 53 -8.87 6.08 -10.50
N PRO A 54 -9.41 6.31 -11.72
CA PRO A 54 -10.19 5.29 -12.42
C PRO A 54 -9.39 4.01 -12.68
N ALA A 55 -8.12 4.12 -13.08
CA ALA A 55 -7.28 2.96 -13.33
C ALA A 55 -7.07 2.12 -12.05
N ILE A 56 -6.81 2.78 -10.90
CA ILE A 56 -6.66 2.11 -9.60
C ILE A 56 -7.96 1.41 -9.20
N VAL A 57 -9.12 2.04 -9.41
CA VAL A 57 -10.42 1.42 -9.11
C VAL A 57 -10.64 0.17 -9.96
N ILE A 58 -10.38 0.23 -11.27
CA ILE A 58 -10.59 -0.90 -12.18
C ILE A 58 -9.62 -2.04 -11.86
N LEU A 59 -8.32 -1.76 -11.78
CA LEU A 59 -7.29 -2.77 -11.52
C LEU A 59 -7.39 -3.32 -10.09
N GLY A 60 -7.68 -2.47 -9.11
CA GLY A 60 -7.88 -2.87 -7.73
C GLY A 60 -9.09 -3.78 -7.57
N SER A 61 -10.22 -3.43 -8.19
CA SER A 61 -11.43 -4.26 -8.18
C SER A 61 -11.20 -5.59 -8.87
N TYR A 62 -10.49 -5.59 -10.01
CA TYR A 62 -10.11 -6.81 -10.72
C TYR A 62 -9.21 -7.73 -9.87
N SER A 63 -8.22 -7.14 -9.18
CA SER A 63 -7.35 -7.86 -8.26
C SER A 63 -8.14 -8.52 -7.12
N VAL A 64 -9.08 -7.78 -6.52
CA VAL A 64 -9.98 -8.31 -5.47
C VAL A 64 -10.87 -9.41 -6.02
N TRP A 65 -11.44 -9.26 -7.22
CA TRP A 65 -12.24 -10.29 -7.86
C TRP A 65 -11.46 -11.59 -8.03
N LEU A 66 -10.25 -11.52 -8.59
CA LEU A 66 -9.38 -12.68 -8.76
C LEU A 66 -9.10 -13.34 -7.41
N ALA A 67 -8.76 -12.56 -6.38
CA ALA A 67 -8.54 -13.07 -5.04
C ALA A 67 -9.78 -13.80 -4.51
N VAL A 68 -10.97 -13.17 -4.54
CA VAL A 68 -12.25 -13.75 -4.07
C VAL A 68 -12.58 -15.05 -4.81
N SER A 69 -12.42 -15.06 -6.14
CA SER A 69 -12.69 -16.25 -6.95
C SER A 69 -11.69 -17.38 -6.67
N GLY A 70 -10.43 -17.05 -6.40
CA GLY A 70 -9.37 -18.01 -6.04
C GLY A 70 -9.59 -18.72 -4.70
N VAL A 71 -10.28 -18.08 -3.75
CA VAL A 71 -10.65 -18.70 -2.45
C VAL A 71 -12.00 -19.43 -2.47
N GLY A 72 -12.67 -19.52 -3.62
CA GLY A 72 -13.96 -20.21 -3.77
C GLY A 72 -15.19 -19.36 -3.44
N GLY A 73 -15.05 -18.03 -3.48
CA GLY A 73 -16.14 -17.07 -3.36
C GLY A 73 -16.24 -16.37 -2.00
N LEU A 74 -17.17 -15.41 -1.92
CA LEU A 74 -17.41 -14.59 -0.72
C LEU A 74 -17.83 -15.39 0.51
N GLU A 75 -18.46 -16.55 0.32
CA GLU A 75 -18.88 -17.43 1.40
C GLU A 75 -17.69 -18.13 2.07
N HIS A 76 -16.69 -18.56 1.30
CA HIS A 76 -15.46 -19.12 1.87
C HIS A 76 -14.59 -18.06 2.53
N LEU A 77 -14.54 -16.84 2.00
CA LEU A 77 -13.83 -15.72 2.63
C LEU A 77 -14.29 -15.45 4.08
N LYS A 78 -15.60 -15.55 4.35
CA LYS A 78 -16.15 -15.35 5.72
C LYS A 78 -15.75 -16.48 6.69
N THR A 79 -15.41 -17.66 6.17
CA THR A 79 -15.00 -18.81 6.97
C THR A 79 -13.50 -18.86 7.24
N ILE A 80 -12.71 -17.99 6.63
CA ILE A 80 -11.27 -17.87 6.90
C ILE A 80 -11.09 -17.24 8.27
N VAL A 81 -10.90 -18.08 9.28
CA VAL A 81 -10.51 -17.66 10.63
C VAL A 81 -8.99 -17.45 10.63
N PRO A 82 -8.49 -16.28 11.09
CA PRO A 82 -7.07 -16.04 11.24
C PRO A 82 -6.45 -17.10 12.17
N GLN A 83 -5.47 -17.85 11.66
CA GLN A 83 -4.77 -18.88 12.45
C GLN A 83 -3.96 -18.28 13.62
N THR A 84 -3.64 -17.00 13.54
CA THR A 84 -3.08 -16.18 14.63
C THR A 84 -4.03 -15.03 14.93
N PRO A 85 -4.79 -15.11 16.03
CA PRO A 85 -5.53 -13.95 16.55
C PRO A 85 -4.56 -12.79 16.73
N LEU A 86 -4.92 -11.61 16.23
CA LEU A 86 -4.15 -10.40 16.46
C LEU A 86 -4.27 -10.03 17.93
N ASP A 87 -3.30 -10.47 18.72
CA ASP A 87 -3.18 -10.07 20.11
C ASP A 87 -2.80 -8.59 20.17
N PHE A 88 -3.40 -7.84 21.10
CA PHE A 88 -3.10 -6.41 21.23
C PHE A 88 -1.60 -6.27 21.52
N PRO A 89 -0.79 -5.66 20.62
CA PRO A 89 0.66 -5.66 20.80
C PRO A 89 0.99 -5.02 22.14
N ALA A 90 1.82 -5.66 22.96
CA ALA A 90 2.18 -5.13 24.29
C ALA A 90 2.70 -3.68 24.25
N ARG A 91 3.35 -3.31 23.14
CA ARG A 91 3.78 -1.94 22.81
C ARG A 91 2.62 -0.94 22.69
N TRP A 92 1.49 -1.37 22.14
CA TRP A 92 0.29 -0.55 21.99
C TRP A 92 -0.49 -0.43 23.31
N ARG A 93 -0.48 -1.48 24.15
CA ARG A 93 -1.03 -1.42 25.52
C ARG A 93 -0.33 -0.35 26.37
N TRP A 94 0.99 -0.26 26.29
CA TRP A 94 1.78 0.79 26.96
C TRP A 94 1.44 2.20 26.46
N TRP A 95 1.26 2.35 25.15
CA TRP A 95 0.89 3.62 24.53
C TRP A 95 -0.50 4.10 24.92
N TRP A 96 -1.48 3.19 24.93
CA TRP A 96 -2.84 3.49 25.36
C TRP A 96 -2.90 3.89 26.83
N ALA A 97 -2.21 3.14 27.71
CA ALA A 97 -2.12 3.47 29.14
C ALA A 97 -1.52 4.86 29.40
N ARG A 98 -0.55 5.28 28.57
CA ARG A 98 0.03 6.62 28.64
C ARG A 98 -0.94 7.72 28.16
N LEU A 99 -1.74 7.45 27.13
CA LEU A 99 -2.73 8.41 26.62
C LEU A 99 -3.95 8.56 27.54
N SER A 100 -4.29 7.52 28.29
CA SER A 100 -5.39 7.53 29.26
C SER A 100 -4.99 7.99 30.66
N ALA A 101 -3.72 8.32 30.89
CA ALA A 101 -3.28 8.86 32.17
C ALA A 101 -3.80 10.29 32.33
N PRO A 102 -4.52 10.62 33.43
CA PRO A 102 -4.91 11.99 33.71
C PRO A 102 -3.66 12.87 33.81
N VAL A 103 -3.65 13.97 33.06
CA VAL A 103 -2.61 14.99 33.15
C VAL A 103 -2.81 15.69 34.49
N HIS A 104 -1.99 15.32 35.47
CA HIS A 104 -1.84 16.04 36.74
C HIS A 104 -0.73 17.07 36.60
#